data_AF-A0A663FC28-F1
#
_entry.id   AF-A0A663FC28-F1
#
_cell.length_a   1.000
_cell.length_b   1.000
_cell.length_c   1.000
_cell.angle_alpha   90.00
_cell.angle_beta   90.00
_cell.angle_gamma   90.00
#
_symmetry.space_group_name_H-M   'P 1'
#
loop_
_entity.id
_entity.type
_entity.pdbx_description
1 polymer ?
#
loop_
_entity_poly.entity_id
_entity_poly.type
_entity_poly.pdbx_seq_one_letter_code
_entity_poly.pdbx_strand_id
1 'polypeptide(L)'
;MRSFPPARPGPRRCRRRGRRVPVAVPAAAPMSRAGGDGTVALERAGAETVKRAVELDLASRFQESLVCYQEGIDLLLQVVKATKDEAKKHRYRQKISEYMTRAEDIKKHIEKEKQDGKYHKQIRIEENATGFGYEKLFQEYLSEIVSEVWVEDPYIRHVHQLYNFLRFCELLVKGPCKVKTIHLLTSYDEGSGRSQQISGLEEIQQSLRNYGVTLNIAFSSSIHDREISYSATEFGAVAWIRVSCFSWEDHRLIPAKISLVPLRKLPYLQE
;
A
#
# COMPACT_ATOMS: atom_id res chain seq x y z
N MET A 1 -8.06 -73.56 -8.39
CA MET A 1 -6.70 -73.95 -8.82
C MET A 1 -5.84 -72.69 -8.80
N ARG A 2 -4.88 -72.62 -7.87
CA ARG A 2 -3.40 -72.55 -8.10
C ARG A 2 -2.95 -71.20 -8.72
N SER A 3 -1.96 -70.44 -8.22
CA SER A 3 -0.96 -70.68 -7.16
C SER A 3 0.10 -69.55 -7.06
N PHE A 4 0.75 -69.44 -5.88
CA PHE A 4 2.12 -68.96 -5.52
C PHE A 4 2.45 -67.45 -5.39
N PRO A 5 3.51 -67.05 -4.63
CA PRO A 5 4.24 -67.67 -3.48
C PRO A 5 4.48 -66.69 -2.27
N PRO A 6 5.16 -67.12 -1.16
CA PRO A 6 5.20 -66.40 0.12
C PRO A 6 6.42 -65.50 0.36
N ALA A 7 6.30 -64.51 1.26
CA ALA A 7 7.37 -63.61 1.70
C ALA A 7 8.08 -64.10 2.99
N ARG A 8 9.39 -63.84 3.05
CA ARG A 8 10.39 -64.34 4.03
C ARG A 8 10.37 -63.60 5.40
N PRO A 9 11.00 -64.18 6.45
CA PRO A 9 11.03 -63.62 7.80
C PRO A 9 12.08 -62.51 8.00
N GLY A 10 11.77 -61.50 8.81
CA GLY A 10 12.69 -60.43 9.21
C GLY A 10 13.60 -60.80 10.40
N PRO A 11 14.79 -60.16 10.55
CA PRO A 11 15.77 -60.54 11.57
C PRO A 11 15.55 -59.88 12.94
N ARG A 12 16.06 -60.57 13.97
CA ARG A 12 15.94 -60.29 15.40
C ARG A 12 16.87 -59.16 15.89
N ARG A 13 16.42 -58.48 16.95
CA ARG A 13 17.15 -57.46 17.76
C ARG A 13 18.49 -57.98 18.30
N CYS A 14 19.54 -57.17 18.14
CA CYS A 14 20.78 -57.25 18.92
C CYS A 14 20.93 -56.02 19.83
N ARG A 15 20.92 -56.24 21.16
CA ARG A 15 21.35 -55.26 22.17
C ARG A 15 22.88 -55.17 22.16
N ARG A 16 23.45 -54.00 21.91
CA ARG A 16 24.86 -53.69 22.25
C ARG A 16 24.92 -52.60 23.31
N ARG A 17 25.49 -52.95 24.47
CA ARG A 17 25.92 -52.02 25.52
C ARG A 17 27.15 -51.26 25.03
N GLY A 18 27.11 -49.93 25.05
CA GLY A 18 28.24 -49.04 24.81
C GLY A 18 28.61 -48.28 26.09
N ARG A 19 29.90 -48.30 26.44
CA ARG A 19 30.54 -47.69 27.62
C ARG A 19 30.32 -46.15 27.68
N ARG A 20 30.08 -45.63 28.89
CA ARG A 20 30.20 -44.19 29.20
C ARG A 20 31.67 -43.81 29.35
N VAL A 21 32.09 -42.76 28.66
CA VAL A 21 33.34 -42.02 28.92
C VAL A 21 32.93 -40.72 29.61
N PRO A 22 33.57 -40.30 30.72
CA PRO A 22 33.28 -39.01 31.33
C PRO A 22 33.95 -37.90 30.50
N VAL A 23 33.14 -37.05 29.89
CA VAL A 23 33.63 -35.79 29.30
C VAL A 23 33.67 -34.75 30.42
N ALA A 24 34.86 -34.26 30.73
CA ALA A 24 35.06 -33.16 31.65
C ALA A 24 34.38 -31.90 31.09
N VAL A 25 33.49 -31.29 31.88
CA VAL A 25 32.86 -30.01 31.58
C VAL A 25 33.86 -28.91 31.93
N PRO A 26 34.24 -27.99 31.01
CA PRO A 26 35.03 -26.85 31.39
C PRO A 26 34.15 -25.88 32.19
N ALA A 27 34.67 -25.42 33.33
CA ALA A 27 34.06 -24.42 34.17
C ALA A 27 33.79 -23.12 33.38
N ALA A 28 32.56 -22.63 33.47
CA ALA A 28 32.15 -21.36 32.89
C ALA A 28 32.95 -20.21 33.50
N ALA A 29 33.72 -19.51 32.67
CA ALA A 29 34.28 -18.20 33.01
C ALA A 29 33.13 -17.18 33.13
N PRO A 30 33.23 -16.18 34.03
CA PRO A 30 32.18 -15.21 34.23
C PRO A 30 32.05 -14.30 33.00
N MET A 31 30.87 -14.31 32.38
CA MET A 31 30.51 -13.37 31.32
C MET A 31 30.46 -11.95 31.88
N SER A 32 31.50 -11.18 31.57
CA SER A 32 31.54 -9.74 31.75
C SER A 32 31.28 -9.07 30.39
N ARG A 33 30.27 -8.19 30.37
CA ARG A 33 29.95 -7.14 29.37
C ARG A 33 29.19 -7.54 28.10
N ALA A 34 27.87 -7.65 28.22
CA ALA A 34 26.91 -7.61 27.10
C ALA A 34 26.07 -6.30 27.07
N GLY A 35 26.64 -5.16 27.51
CA GLY A 35 25.94 -3.87 27.55
C GLY A 35 26.41 -2.81 26.54
N GLY A 36 27.53 -3.05 25.85
CA GLY A 36 28.13 -2.08 24.92
C GLY A 36 27.73 -2.28 23.46
N ASP A 37 27.59 -3.53 23.03
CA ASP A 37 27.48 -3.91 21.61
C ASP A 37 26.13 -3.48 20.98
N GLY A 38 25.03 -3.63 21.72
CA GLY A 38 23.71 -3.22 21.25
C GLY A 38 23.54 -1.70 21.09
N THR A 39 24.23 -0.89 21.90
CA THR A 39 24.13 0.57 21.81
C THR A 39 24.86 1.09 20.57
N VAL A 40 26.01 0.50 20.22
CA VAL A 40 26.76 0.87 19.01
C VAL A 40 26.01 0.47 17.74
N ALA A 41 25.33 -0.69 17.73
CA ALA A 41 24.48 -1.10 16.62
C ALA A 41 23.29 -0.14 16.41
N LEU A 42 22.63 0.28 17.49
CA LEU A 42 21.55 1.27 17.43
C LEU A 42 22.03 2.65 16.95
N GLU A 43 23.21 3.09 17.42
CA GLU A 43 23.84 4.33 16.97
C GLU A 43 24.11 4.32 15.47
N ARG A 44 24.66 3.22 14.96
CA ARG A 44 24.94 3.05 13.54
C ARG A 44 23.65 3.04 12.72
N ALA A 45 22.65 2.25 13.14
CA ALA A 45 21.37 2.18 12.45
C ALA A 45 20.68 3.55 12.41
N GLY A 46 20.62 4.27 13.55
CA GLY A 46 20.06 5.62 13.60
C GLY A 46 20.79 6.60 12.69
N ALA A 47 22.13 6.57 12.66
CA ALA A 47 22.92 7.43 11.78
C ALA A 47 22.71 7.12 10.30
N GLU A 48 22.68 5.84 9.91
CA GLU A 48 22.43 5.41 8.52
C GLU A 48 21.02 5.80 8.07
N THR A 49 19.99 5.61 8.90
CA THR A 49 18.61 5.97 8.58
C THR A 49 18.43 7.48 8.42
N VAL A 50 19.01 8.29 9.31
CA VAL A 50 18.93 9.75 9.18
C VAL A 50 19.74 10.26 7.98
N LYS A 51 20.88 9.65 7.67
CA LYS A 51 21.64 9.98 6.46
C LYS A 51 20.78 9.75 5.21
N ARG A 52 20.10 8.60 5.13
CA ARG A 52 19.15 8.30 4.05
C ARG A 52 18.00 9.32 4.01
N ALA A 53 17.50 9.75 5.16
CA ALA A 53 16.45 10.77 5.23
C ALA A 53 16.88 12.09 4.57
N VAL A 54 18.12 12.54 4.83
CA VAL A 54 18.71 13.74 4.22
C VAL A 54 18.90 13.57 2.72
N GLU A 55 19.40 12.42 2.26
CA GLU A 55 19.56 12.14 0.82
C GLU A 55 18.22 12.19 0.08
N LEU A 56 17.16 11.64 0.69
CA LEU A 56 15.80 11.69 0.15
C LEU A 56 15.21 13.10 0.17
N ASP A 57 15.49 13.89 1.21
CA ASP A 57 15.07 15.28 1.32
C ASP A 57 15.68 16.14 0.20
N LEU A 58 16.99 16.00 -0.02
CA LEU A 58 17.71 16.65 -1.11
C LEU A 58 17.20 16.21 -2.49
N ALA A 59 16.76 14.96 -2.62
CA ALA A 59 16.12 14.44 -3.82
C ALA A 59 14.64 14.86 -3.97
N SER A 60 14.13 15.75 -3.11
CA SER A 60 12.73 16.19 -3.06
C SER A 60 11.72 15.04 -2.87
N ARG A 61 12.16 13.89 -2.36
CA ARG A 61 11.30 12.74 -2.01
C ARG A 61 10.80 12.90 -0.58
N PHE A 62 10.02 13.96 -0.36
CA PHE A 62 9.60 14.42 0.97
C PHE A 62 8.87 13.36 1.79
N GLN A 63 8.02 12.54 1.17
CA GLN A 63 7.29 11.48 1.89
C GLN A 63 8.22 10.43 2.50
N GLU A 64 9.13 9.87 1.69
CA GLU A 64 10.06 8.84 2.14
C GLU A 64 11.09 9.41 3.10
N SER A 65 11.52 10.66 2.84
CA SER A 65 12.37 11.40 3.75
C SER A 65 11.72 11.55 5.14
N LEU A 66 10.44 11.94 5.20
CA LEU A 66 9.71 12.08 6.47
C LEU A 66 9.67 10.77 7.27
N VAL A 67 9.39 9.64 6.61
CA VAL A 67 9.39 8.32 7.26
C VAL A 67 10.77 7.98 7.81
N CYS A 68 11.83 8.15 7.00
CA CYS A 68 13.20 7.92 7.46
C CYS A 68 13.62 8.87 8.59
N TYR A 69 13.16 10.12 8.60
CA TYR A 69 13.41 11.03 9.73
C TYR A 69 12.73 10.52 11.00
N GLN A 70 11.47 10.09 10.94
CA GLN A 70 10.75 9.54 12.09
C GLN A 70 11.43 8.29 12.66
N GLU A 71 11.73 7.31 11.80
CA GLU A 71 12.42 6.08 12.21
C GLU A 71 13.83 6.36 12.77
N GLY A 72 14.57 7.25 12.11
CA GLY A 72 15.91 7.66 12.55
C GLY A 72 15.89 8.37 13.91
N ILE A 73 14.93 9.27 14.13
CA ILE A 73 14.72 9.95 15.41
C ILE A 73 14.37 8.94 16.51
N ASP A 74 13.47 7.99 16.24
CA ASP A 74 13.08 6.96 17.20
C ASP A 74 14.27 6.08 17.62
N LEU A 75 15.12 5.70 16.67
CA LEU A 75 16.37 4.98 16.96
C LEU A 75 17.33 5.82 17.82
N LEU A 76 17.52 7.10 17.48
CA LEU A 76 18.37 8.00 18.27
C LEU A 76 17.82 8.26 19.68
N LEU A 77 16.49 8.29 19.85
CA LEU A 77 15.86 8.36 21.17
C LEU A 77 16.15 7.11 22.01
N GLN A 78 16.17 5.93 21.40
CA GLN A 78 16.57 4.69 22.08
C GLN A 78 18.05 4.73 22.49
N VAL A 79 18.93 5.24 21.62
CA VAL A 79 20.35 5.47 21.94
C VAL A 79 20.50 6.39 23.15
N VAL A 80 19.77 7.51 23.20
CA VAL A 80 19.80 8.43 24.35
C VAL A 80 19.37 7.75 25.65
N LYS A 81 18.37 6.85 25.59
CA LYS A 81 17.90 6.08 26.75
C LYS A 81 18.94 5.06 27.23
N ALA A 82 19.66 4.41 26.31
CA ALA A 82 20.65 3.37 26.62
C ALA A 82 22.02 3.95 27.02
N THR A 83 22.36 5.14 26.53
CA THR A 83 23.64 5.81 26.82
C THR A 83 23.70 6.21 28.30
N LYS A 84 24.88 6.09 28.92
CA LYS A 84 25.12 6.54 30.30
C LYS A 84 25.85 7.89 30.38
N ASP A 85 26.60 8.22 29.34
CA ASP A 85 27.35 9.47 29.21
C ASP A 85 26.41 10.66 28.93
N GLU A 86 26.33 11.58 29.89
CA GLU A 86 25.48 12.78 29.80
C GLU A 86 25.93 13.77 28.73
N ALA A 87 27.24 13.89 28.46
CA ALA A 87 27.73 14.77 27.39
C ALA A 87 27.32 14.24 26.01
N LYS A 88 27.40 12.91 25.83
CA LYS A 88 26.94 12.24 24.60
C LYS A 88 25.42 12.34 24.44
N LYS A 89 24.65 12.16 25.52
CA LYS A 89 23.20 12.38 25.51
C LYS A 89 22.82 13.79 25.09
N HIS A 90 23.50 14.81 25.62
CA HIS A 90 23.23 16.20 25.27
C HIS A 90 23.40 16.45 23.77
N ARG A 91 24.49 15.95 23.17
CA ARG A 91 24.74 16.02 21.72
C ARG A 91 23.65 15.35 20.89
N TYR A 92 23.23 14.14 21.27
CA TYR A 92 22.15 13.45 20.57
C TYR A 92 20.81 14.18 20.71
N ARG A 93 20.49 14.73 21.89
CA ARG A 93 19.25 15.51 22.07
C ARG A 93 19.23 16.76 21.18
N GLN A 94 20.35 17.46 21.05
CA GLN A 94 20.47 18.59 20.11
C GLN A 94 20.19 18.13 18.68
N LYS A 95 20.83 17.05 18.22
CA LYS A 95 20.62 16.51 16.87
C LYS A 95 19.20 16.02 16.63
N ILE A 96 18.61 15.32 17.60
CA ILE A 96 17.21 14.87 17.55
C ILE A 96 16.28 16.08 17.42
N SER A 97 16.53 17.15 18.16
CA SER A 97 15.76 18.40 18.04
C SER A 97 15.87 19.00 16.62
N GLU A 98 17.07 19.07 16.05
CA GLU A 98 17.27 19.56 14.67
C GLU A 98 16.49 18.71 13.65
N TYR A 99 16.58 17.38 13.76
CA TYR A 99 15.87 16.47 12.86
C TYR A 99 14.35 16.50 13.06
N MET A 100 13.86 16.66 14.29
CA MET A 100 12.43 16.83 14.57
C MET A 100 11.89 18.10 13.92
N THR A 101 12.58 19.24 14.08
CA THR A 101 12.18 20.50 13.42
C THR A 101 12.12 20.33 11.89
N ARG A 102 13.13 19.68 11.30
CA ARG A 102 13.13 19.43 9.85
C ARG A 102 11.98 18.51 9.42
N ALA A 103 11.69 17.45 10.17
CA ALA A 103 10.57 16.56 9.90
C ALA A 103 9.21 17.27 9.99
N GLU A 104 9.04 18.19 10.94
CA GLU A 104 7.84 19.02 11.06
C GLU A 104 7.67 19.95 9.84
N ASP A 105 8.75 20.57 9.37
CA ASP A 105 8.72 21.45 8.21
C ASP A 105 8.37 20.67 6.93
N ILE A 106 8.95 19.48 6.74
CA ILE A 106 8.61 18.56 5.64
C ILE A 106 7.14 18.16 5.72
N LYS A 107 6.64 17.84 6.91
CA LYS A 107 5.22 17.49 7.11
C LYS A 107 4.30 18.65 6.73
N LYS A 108 4.63 19.89 7.11
CA LYS A 108 3.88 21.09 6.73
C LYS A 108 3.93 21.32 5.21
N HIS A 109 5.09 21.09 4.58
CA HIS A 109 5.24 21.22 3.14
C HIS A 109 4.35 20.22 2.39
N ILE A 110 4.37 18.94 2.80
CA ILE A 110 3.50 17.90 2.25
C ILE A 110 2.02 18.27 2.41
N GLU A 111 1.62 18.75 3.59
CA GLU A 111 0.23 19.15 3.83
C GLU A 111 -0.20 20.32 2.96
N LYS A 112 0.70 21.29 2.74
CA LYS A 112 0.47 22.40 1.82
C LYS A 112 0.34 21.93 0.37
N GLU A 113 1.22 21.05 -0.10
CA GLU A 113 1.13 20.49 -1.46
C GLU A 113 -0.13 19.65 -1.67
N LYS A 114 -0.64 18.98 -0.62
CA LYS A 114 -1.93 18.29 -0.64
C LYS A 114 -3.09 19.27 -0.83
N GLN A 115 -3.08 20.39 -0.10
CA GLN A 115 -4.10 21.44 -0.20
C GLN A 115 -4.07 22.14 -1.57
N ASP A 116 -2.88 22.39 -2.09
CA ASP A 116 -2.66 23.00 -3.41
C ASP A 116 -2.90 22.00 -4.57
N GLY A 117 -3.16 20.73 -4.26
CA GLY A 117 -3.37 19.63 -5.22
C GLY A 117 -2.22 19.45 -6.22
N LYS A 118 -1.00 19.72 -5.76
CA LYS A 118 0.28 19.45 -6.47
C LYS A 118 0.97 18.18 -5.97
N TYR A 119 0.49 17.64 -4.87
CA TYR A 119 1.02 16.42 -4.31
C TYR A 119 0.65 15.22 -5.18
N HIS A 120 1.58 14.30 -5.39
CA HIS A 120 1.33 13.07 -6.14
C HIS A 120 1.85 11.89 -5.32
N LYS A 121 0.95 11.09 -4.74
CA LYS A 121 1.35 9.86 -4.05
C LYS A 121 1.47 8.75 -5.08
N GLN A 122 2.66 8.20 -5.24
CA GLN A 122 2.88 7.05 -6.12
C GLN A 122 2.95 5.77 -5.29
N ILE A 123 2.05 4.83 -5.55
CA ILE A 123 2.09 3.49 -4.96
C ILE A 123 2.64 2.54 -6.03
N ARG A 124 3.80 1.95 -5.75
CA ARG A 124 4.38 0.88 -6.55
C ARG A 124 3.97 -0.46 -5.95
N ILE A 125 3.18 -1.22 -6.69
CA ILE A 125 2.77 -2.57 -6.31
C ILE A 125 3.71 -3.54 -7.01
N GLU A 126 4.45 -4.34 -6.25
CA GLU A 126 5.36 -5.36 -6.79
C GLU A 126 4.58 -6.59 -7.27
N GLU A 127 5.18 -7.35 -8.18
CA GLU A 127 4.58 -8.58 -8.72
C GLU A 127 4.35 -9.61 -7.60
N ASN A 128 3.15 -10.18 -7.53
CA ASN A 128 2.68 -11.08 -6.46
C ASN A 128 2.50 -10.43 -5.07
N ALA A 129 2.54 -9.10 -4.97
CA ALA A 129 2.22 -8.43 -3.71
C ALA A 129 0.74 -8.65 -3.34
N THR A 130 0.49 -8.99 -2.07
CA THR A 130 -0.85 -9.23 -1.55
C THR A 130 -1.30 -8.10 -0.60
N GLY A 131 -2.61 -7.98 -0.38
CA GLY A 131 -3.16 -6.98 0.55
C GLY A 131 -3.38 -5.59 -0.05
N PHE A 132 -3.44 -5.46 -1.39
CA PHE A 132 -3.82 -4.24 -2.11
C PHE A 132 -5.21 -4.38 -2.72
N GLY A 133 -6.22 -4.66 -1.88
CA GLY A 133 -7.61 -4.66 -2.31
C GLY A 133 -8.13 -3.24 -2.60
N TYR A 134 -9.25 -3.15 -3.32
CA TYR A 134 -9.92 -1.87 -3.62
C TYR A 134 -10.13 -1.03 -2.35
N GLU A 135 -10.61 -1.64 -1.27
CA GLU A 135 -10.82 -0.96 0.00
C GLU A 135 -9.55 -0.27 0.50
N LYS A 136 -8.43 -0.97 0.61
CA LYS A 136 -7.18 -0.38 1.12
C LYS A 136 -6.63 0.72 0.21
N LEU A 137 -6.78 0.58 -1.10
CA LEU A 137 -6.27 1.55 -2.08
C LEU A 137 -7.09 2.84 -2.09
N PHE A 138 -8.41 2.72 -1.97
CA PHE A 138 -9.33 3.84 -2.14
C PHE A 138 -9.89 4.40 -0.82
N GLN A 139 -9.78 3.70 0.32
CA GLN A 139 -10.30 4.15 1.62
C GLN A 139 -9.80 5.55 2.04
N GLU A 140 -8.56 5.91 1.72
CA GLU A 140 -7.97 7.21 2.11
C GLU A 140 -8.57 8.37 1.29
N TYR A 141 -9.25 8.05 0.18
CA TYR A 141 -9.79 8.99 -0.80
C TYR A 141 -11.32 9.02 -0.82
N LEU A 142 -11.95 7.94 -0.37
CA LEU A 142 -13.41 7.83 -0.25
C LEU A 142 -13.87 8.47 1.05
N SER A 143 -14.20 9.76 0.99
CA SER A 143 -14.79 10.53 2.09
C SER A 143 -16.29 10.75 1.86
N GLU A 144 -17.02 11.16 2.91
CA GLU A 144 -18.47 11.44 2.85
C GLU A 144 -18.84 12.52 1.80
N ILE A 145 -17.90 13.40 1.48
CA ILE A 145 -18.06 14.52 0.54
C ILE A 145 -18.17 14.10 -0.93
N VAL A 146 -17.78 12.87 -1.27
CA VAL A 146 -17.74 12.39 -2.65
C VAL A 146 -19.16 12.05 -3.11
N SER A 147 -19.62 12.75 -4.14
CA SER A 147 -20.97 12.59 -4.69
C SER A 147 -21.00 11.93 -6.06
N GLU A 148 -19.97 12.15 -6.89
CA GLU A 148 -19.90 11.52 -8.21
C GLU A 148 -18.52 10.93 -8.47
N VAL A 149 -18.51 9.87 -9.27
CA VAL A 149 -17.30 9.12 -9.63
C VAL A 149 -17.24 8.97 -11.14
N TRP A 150 -16.08 9.25 -11.72
CA TRP A 150 -15.79 9.10 -13.15
C TRP A 150 -14.73 8.02 -13.30
N VAL A 151 -15.05 6.95 -14.02
CA VAL A 151 -14.16 5.82 -14.27
C VAL A 151 -13.93 5.74 -15.78
N GLU A 152 -12.69 5.94 -16.20
CA GLU A 152 -12.24 5.69 -17.56
C GLU A 152 -11.36 4.44 -17.55
N ASP A 153 -11.85 3.34 -18.11
CA ASP A 153 -11.06 2.13 -18.29
C ASP A 153 -11.44 1.47 -19.63
N PRO A 154 -10.53 1.46 -20.63
CA PRO A 154 -10.81 0.88 -21.93
C PRO A 154 -10.95 -0.64 -21.91
N TYR A 155 -10.55 -1.30 -20.82
CA TYR A 155 -10.47 -2.75 -20.72
C TYR A 155 -11.58 -3.34 -19.85
N ILE A 156 -12.76 -2.73 -19.73
CA ILE A 156 -13.92 -3.38 -19.09
C ILE A 156 -14.73 -4.11 -20.17
N ARG A 157 -14.25 -5.28 -20.60
CA ARG A 157 -14.80 -6.05 -21.74
C ARG A 157 -15.24 -7.46 -21.36
N HIS A 158 -14.39 -8.20 -20.64
CA HIS A 158 -14.60 -9.59 -20.25
C HIS A 158 -15.24 -9.73 -18.88
N VAL A 159 -15.76 -10.95 -18.61
CA VAL A 159 -16.48 -11.28 -17.36
C VAL A 159 -15.70 -10.93 -16.09
N HIS A 160 -14.41 -11.26 -16.03
CA HIS A 160 -13.60 -10.94 -14.86
C HIS A 160 -13.46 -9.42 -14.66
N GLN A 161 -13.35 -8.64 -15.74
CA GLN A 161 -13.27 -7.18 -15.69
C GLN A 161 -14.59 -6.55 -15.20
N LEU A 162 -15.73 -7.12 -15.60
CA LEU A 162 -17.04 -6.73 -15.08
C LEU A 162 -17.15 -6.97 -13.58
N TYR A 163 -16.66 -8.12 -13.08
CA TYR A 163 -16.62 -8.39 -11.64
C TYR A 163 -15.72 -7.41 -10.88
N ASN A 164 -14.62 -6.95 -11.49
CA ASN A 164 -13.73 -5.96 -10.87
C ASN A 164 -14.42 -4.63 -10.70
N PHE A 165 -15.11 -4.19 -11.75
CA PHE A 165 -15.93 -2.99 -11.71
C PHE A 165 -17.06 -3.12 -10.68
N LEU A 166 -17.73 -4.27 -10.62
CA LEU A 166 -18.76 -4.54 -9.61
C LEU A 166 -18.20 -4.43 -8.18
N ARG A 167 -17.03 -5.02 -7.90
CA ARG A 167 -16.38 -4.89 -6.58
C ARG A 167 -16.03 -3.45 -6.23
N PHE A 168 -15.63 -2.66 -7.24
CA PHE A 168 -15.39 -1.23 -7.06
C PHE A 168 -16.70 -0.50 -6.73
N CYS A 169 -17.79 -0.77 -7.45
CA CYS A 169 -19.11 -0.19 -7.13
C CYS A 169 -19.62 -0.60 -5.74
N GLU A 170 -19.41 -1.86 -5.32
CA GLU A 170 -19.75 -2.30 -3.97
C GLU A 170 -19.01 -1.51 -2.89
N LEU A 171 -17.73 -1.18 -3.12
CA LEU A 171 -16.96 -0.35 -2.19
C LEU A 171 -17.56 1.06 -2.08
N LEU A 172 -17.98 1.65 -3.19
CA LEU A 172 -18.60 2.98 -3.22
C LEU A 172 -19.95 3.01 -2.50
N VAL A 173 -20.73 1.92 -2.58
CA VAL A 173 -22.04 1.83 -1.92
C VAL A 173 -21.92 1.49 -0.43
N LYS A 174 -20.97 0.62 -0.06
CA LYS A 174 -20.75 0.18 1.33
C LYS A 174 -19.92 1.17 2.15
N GLY A 175 -19.09 1.98 1.48
CA GLY A 175 -18.18 2.92 2.11
C GLY A 175 -18.91 4.10 2.79
N PRO A 176 -18.17 4.98 3.47
CA PRO A 176 -18.74 6.20 4.07
C PRO A 176 -19.24 7.21 3.03
N CYS A 177 -18.92 7.01 1.75
CA CYS A 177 -19.27 7.92 0.67
C CYS A 177 -20.75 7.78 0.27
N LYS A 178 -21.40 8.93 0.00
CA LYS A 178 -22.79 8.99 -0.46
C LYS A 178 -22.83 9.25 -1.97
N VAL A 179 -22.19 8.36 -2.73
CA VAL A 179 -22.12 8.48 -4.18
C VAL A 179 -23.53 8.37 -4.77
N LYS A 180 -23.92 9.37 -5.56
CA LYS A 180 -25.20 9.41 -6.27
C LYS A 180 -25.07 8.96 -7.71
N THR A 181 -23.96 9.32 -8.34
CA THR A 181 -23.75 9.11 -9.78
C THR A 181 -22.38 8.51 -10.06
N ILE A 182 -22.35 7.46 -10.88
CA ILE A 182 -21.12 6.85 -11.39
C ILE A 182 -21.15 6.99 -12.90
N HIS A 183 -20.08 7.51 -13.49
CA HIS A 183 -19.88 7.62 -14.92
C HIS A 183 -18.79 6.64 -15.32
N LEU A 184 -19.13 5.69 -16.19
CA LEU A 184 -18.20 4.74 -16.76
C LEU A 184 -17.98 5.05 -18.24
N LEU A 185 -16.74 5.32 -18.62
CA LEU A 185 -16.29 5.40 -20.00
C LEU A 185 -15.41 4.17 -20.30
N THR A 186 -15.88 3.32 -21.19
CA THR A 186 -15.15 2.11 -21.62
C THR A 186 -15.08 2.03 -23.14
N SER A 187 -14.32 1.09 -23.69
CA SER A 187 -14.29 0.82 -25.12
C SER A 187 -15.07 -0.45 -25.43
N TYR A 188 -15.61 -0.55 -26.66
CA TYR A 188 -16.29 -1.76 -27.08
C TYR A 188 -15.33 -2.93 -27.22
N ASP A 189 -15.80 -4.12 -26.88
CA ASP A 189 -15.13 -5.34 -27.33
C ASP A 189 -15.20 -5.45 -28.86
N GLU A 190 -14.05 -5.71 -29.48
CA GLU A 190 -13.92 -5.80 -30.95
C GLU A 190 -14.33 -7.20 -31.48
N GLY A 191 -14.62 -8.15 -30.58
CA GLY A 191 -15.02 -9.52 -30.89
C GLY A 191 -16.50 -9.83 -30.64
N SER A 192 -16.80 -11.12 -30.46
CA SER A 192 -18.14 -11.62 -30.15
C SER A 192 -18.60 -11.31 -28.71
N GLY A 193 -17.71 -10.80 -27.87
CA GLY A 193 -17.98 -10.51 -26.45
C GLY A 193 -18.76 -9.22 -26.22
N ARG A 194 -19.01 -8.40 -27.25
CA ARG A 194 -19.73 -7.12 -27.11
C ARG A 194 -21.11 -7.26 -26.47
N SER A 195 -21.89 -8.26 -26.89
CA SER A 195 -23.21 -8.49 -26.30
C SER A 195 -23.12 -8.89 -24.82
N GLN A 196 -22.10 -9.67 -24.45
CA GLN A 196 -21.86 -10.07 -23.07
C GLN A 196 -21.42 -8.87 -22.21
N GLN A 197 -20.55 -8.01 -22.75
CA GLN A 197 -20.12 -6.76 -22.12
C GLN A 197 -21.33 -5.86 -21.82
N ILE A 198 -22.18 -5.62 -22.83
CA ILE A 198 -23.36 -4.74 -22.69
C ILE A 198 -24.33 -5.33 -21.67
N SER A 199 -24.71 -6.62 -21.80
CA SER A 199 -25.62 -7.28 -20.86
C SER A 199 -25.10 -7.22 -19.42
N GLY A 200 -23.82 -7.51 -19.21
CA GLY A 200 -23.23 -7.47 -17.86
C GLY A 200 -23.19 -6.05 -17.27
N LEU A 201 -22.90 -5.02 -18.07
CA LEU A 201 -22.94 -3.64 -17.60
C LEU A 201 -24.37 -3.16 -17.30
N GLU A 202 -25.34 -3.58 -18.10
CA GLU A 202 -26.76 -3.29 -17.86
C GLU A 202 -27.27 -3.95 -16.58
N GLU A 203 -26.88 -5.19 -16.29
CA GLU A 203 -27.18 -5.87 -15.03
C GLU A 203 -26.61 -5.12 -13.83
N ILE A 204 -25.35 -4.67 -13.91
CA ILE A 204 -24.71 -3.85 -12.86
C ILE A 204 -25.44 -2.52 -12.70
N GLN A 205 -25.83 -1.87 -13.81
CA GLN A 205 -26.58 -0.62 -13.79
C GLN A 205 -27.93 -0.77 -13.08
N GLN A 206 -28.68 -1.84 -13.38
CA GLN A 206 -29.95 -2.14 -12.72
C GLN A 206 -29.76 -2.43 -11.24
N SER A 207 -28.74 -3.22 -10.88
CA SER A 207 -28.41 -3.52 -9.49
C SER A 207 -28.13 -2.25 -8.69
N LEU A 208 -27.34 -1.32 -9.24
CA LEU A 208 -27.01 -0.05 -8.58
C LEU A 208 -28.21 0.88 -8.40
N ARG A 209 -29.16 0.87 -9.35
CA ARG A 209 -30.41 1.63 -9.21
C ARG A 209 -31.21 1.21 -7.98
N ASN A 210 -31.19 -0.07 -7.61
CA ASN A 210 -31.87 -0.56 -6.41
C ASN A 210 -31.26 0.01 -5.11
N TYR A 211 -30.00 0.43 -5.16
CA TYR A 211 -29.31 1.11 -4.06
C TYR A 211 -29.38 2.65 -4.16
N GLY A 212 -30.14 3.19 -5.12
CA GLY A 212 -30.27 4.64 -5.33
C GLY A 212 -29.08 5.29 -6.02
N VAL A 213 -28.20 4.51 -6.66
CA VAL A 213 -27.03 5.00 -7.40
C VAL A 213 -27.30 4.93 -8.91
N THR A 214 -27.06 6.04 -9.60
CA THR A 214 -27.22 6.13 -11.06
C THR A 214 -25.89 5.84 -11.75
N LEU A 215 -25.83 4.74 -12.51
CA LEU A 215 -24.68 4.42 -13.37
C LEU A 215 -24.95 4.87 -14.81
N ASN A 216 -24.11 5.78 -15.31
CA ASN A 216 -24.09 6.26 -16.69
C ASN A 216 -22.95 5.58 -17.45
N ILE A 217 -23.26 4.88 -18.53
CA ILE A 217 -22.27 4.14 -19.32
C ILE A 217 -22.12 4.83 -20.67
N ALA A 218 -20.90 5.18 -21.03
CA ALA A 218 -20.52 5.72 -22.34
C ALA A 218 -19.42 4.85 -22.95
N PHE A 219 -19.42 4.78 -24.28
CA PHE A 219 -18.42 4.03 -25.02
C PHE A 219 -17.60 4.95 -25.92
N SER A 220 -16.28 4.83 -25.87
CA SER A 220 -15.35 5.53 -26.75
C SER A 220 -14.23 4.59 -27.21
N SER A 221 -13.84 4.69 -28.48
CA SER A 221 -12.71 3.95 -29.05
C SER A 221 -11.38 4.69 -28.93
N SER A 222 -11.38 5.98 -28.56
CA SER A 222 -10.18 6.82 -28.49
C SER A 222 -9.52 6.86 -27.11
N ILE A 223 -10.04 6.11 -26.13
CA ILE A 223 -9.49 6.06 -24.78
C ILE A 223 -8.43 4.97 -24.63
N HIS A 224 -7.32 5.32 -24.01
CA HIS A 224 -6.18 4.42 -23.78
C HIS A 224 -5.67 4.49 -22.33
N ASP A 225 -5.74 5.68 -21.74
CA ASP A 225 -5.37 5.89 -20.34
C ASP A 225 -6.47 5.36 -19.41
N ARG A 226 -6.04 4.87 -18.25
CA ARG A 226 -6.94 4.53 -17.15
C ARG A 226 -6.96 5.66 -16.15
N GLU A 227 -8.15 6.06 -15.71
CA GLU A 227 -8.33 7.18 -14.79
C GLU A 227 -9.60 7.00 -13.93
N ILE A 228 -9.55 7.37 -12.66
CA ILE A 228 -10.70 7.31 -11.74
C ILE A 228 -10.84 8.62 -10.98
N SER A 229 -11.67 9.54 -11.44
CA SER A 229 -11.88 10.85 -10.81
C SER A 229 -13.09 10.89 -9.89
N TYR A 230 -13.09 11.79 -8.89
CA TYR A 230 -14.14 11.89 -7.86
C TYR A 230 -14.58 13.34 -7.68
N SER A 231 -15.84 13.68 -7.95
CA SER A 231 -16.36 15.01 -7.67
C SER A 231 -16.95 15.10 -6.26
N ALA A 232 -16.73 16.23 -5.59
CA ALA A 232 -17.27 16.51 -4.26
C ALA A 232 -18.16 17.77 -4.30
N THR A 233 -19.38 17.67 -3.77
CA THR A 233 -20.42 18.70 -3.95
C THR A 233 -20.37 19.83 -2.92
N GLU A 234 -19.88 19.60 -1.70
CA GLU A 234 -20.05 20.55 -0.59
C GLU A 234 -19.21 21.85 -0.66
N PHE A 235 -18.31 21.99 -1.63
CA PHE A 235 -17.46 23.19 -1.73
C PHE A 235 -17.31 23.77 -3.14
N GLY A 236 -18.10 23.33 -4.13
CA GLY A 236 -17.88 23.71 -5.53
C GLY A 236 -16.49 23.30 -6.07
N ALA A 237 -15.80 22.41 -5.35
CA ALA A 237 -14.46 21.94 -5.66
C ALA A 237 -14.56 20.57 -6.33
N VAL A 238 -14.27 20.52 -7.63
CA VAL A 238 -14.10 19.25 -8.33
C VAL A 238 -12.72 18.73 -7.97
N ALA A 239 -12.71 17.67 -7.16
CA ALA A 239 -11.50 16.92 -6.95
C ALA A 239 -11.23 16.01 -8.16
N TRP A 240 -9.96 15.80 -8.47
CA TRP A 240 -9.54 14.90 -9.53
C TRP A 240 -8.49 14.00 -8.92
N ILE A 241 -8.81 12.71 -8.76
CA ILE A 241 -7.83 11.73 -8.30
C ILE A 241 -7.42 10.93 -9.52
N ARG A 242 -6.47 11.43 -10.29
CA ARG A 242 -6.06 10.68 -11.48
C ARG A 242 -5.33 9.40 -11.10
N VAL A 243 -6.05 8.28 -11.03
CA VAL A 243 -5.47 6.95 -10.83
C VAL A 243 -5.02 6.37 -12.16
N SER A 244 -3.79 6.67 -12.56
CA SER A 244 -3.20 6.06 -13.74
C SER A 244 -2.60 4.69 -13.41
N CYS A 245 -2.75 3.74 -14.35
CA CYS A 245 -2.20 2.38 -14.35
C CYS A 245 -2.92 1.38 -13.43
N PHE A 246 -3.85 0.65 -14.02
CA PHE A 246 -4.28 -0.67 -13.55
C PHE A 246 -3.89 -1.71 -14.60
N SER A 247 -3.47 -2.88 -14.17
CA SER A 247 -3.53 -4.10 -14.96
C SER A 247 -3.99 -5.19 -14.01
N TRP A 248 -5.12 -5.82 -14.30
CA TRP A 248 -5.73 -6.86 -13.46
C TRP A 248 -5.93 -8.09 -14.32
N GLU A 249 -5.20 -9.15 -14.01
CA GLU A 249 -5.44 -10.50 -14.50
C GLU A 249 -5.52 -11.44 -13.30
N ASP A 250 -6.58 -12.24 -13.24
CA ASP A 250 -6.73 -13.43 -12.37
C ASP A 250 -6.20 -13.31 -10.94
N HIS A 251 -6.80 -12.42 -10.14
CA HIS A 251 -6.48 -12.23 -8.73
C HIS A 251 -5.01 -11.84 -8.43
N ARG A 252 -4.24 -11.46 -9.45
CA ARG A 252 -2.85 -11.01 -9.32
C ARG A 252 -2.71 -9.58 -9.84
N LEU A 253 -2.09 -8.73 -9.02
CA LEU A 253 -1.67 -7.40 -9.44
C LEU A 253 -0.35 -7.56 -10.22
N ILE A 254 -0.41 -7.28 -11.52
CA ILE A 254 0.77 -7.03 -12.35
C ILE A 254 1.37 -5.69 -11.88
N PRO A 255 2.69 -5.48 -11.93
CA PRO A 255 3.33 -4.23 -11.52
C PRO A 255 2.61 -3.01 -12.12
N ALA A 256 1.90 -2.31 -11.24
CA ALA A 256 1.12 -1.13 -11.58
C ALA A 256 1.68 0.07 -10.82
N LYS A 257 1.78 1.20 -11.51
CA LYS A 257 2.19 2.48 -10.94
C LYS A 257 0.95 3.32 -10.69
N ILE A 258 0.38 3.23 -9.50
CA ILE A 258 -0.76 4.07 -9.14
C ILE A 258 -0.23 5.45 -8.75
N SER A 259 -0.48 6.46 -9.58
CA SER A 259 -0.33 7.86 -9.20
C SER A 259 -1.65 8.34 -8.58
N LEU A 260 -1.59 9.08 -7.48
CA LEU A 260 -2.76 9.60 -6.78
C LEU A 260 -2.57 11.09 -6.59
N VAL A 261 -3.48 11.88 -7.16
CA VAL A 261 -3.51 13.34 -7.02
C VAL A 261 -4.57 13.68 -5.98
N PRO A 262 -4.27 14.45 -4.92
CA PRO A 262 -5.28 14.85 -3.95
C PRO A 262 -6.18 15.95 -4.51
N LEU A 263 -7.29 16.13 -3.79
CA LEU A 263 -8.34 17.09 -4.06
C LEU A 263 -7.75 18.49 -4.31
N ARG A 264 -7.86 19.01 -5.53
CA ARG A 264 -7.64 20.43 -5.78
C ARG A 264 -8.85 21.21 -5.28
N LYS A 265 -8.65 22.14 -4.35
CA LYS A 265 -9.57 23.27 -4.23
C LYS A 265 -9.37 24.13 -5.47
N LEU A 266 -10.34 24.14 -6.39
CA LEU A 266 -10.37 25.20 -7.39
C LEU A 266 -10.55 26.52 -6.63
N PRO A 267 -9.75 27.57 -6.93
CA PRO A 267 -10.03 28.88 -6.38
C PRO A 267 -11.45 29.26 -6.79
N TYR A 268 -12.24 29.71 -5.81
CA TYR A 268 -13.54 30.33 -6.05
C TYR A 268 -13.39 31.30 -7.22
N LEU A 269 -14.05 31.01 -8.35
CA LEU A 269 -14.33 32.05 -9.32
C LEU A 269 -15.30 32.98 -8.58
N GLN A 270 -14.77 34.06 -8.01
CA GLN A 270 -15.59 35.20 -7.67
C GLN A 270 -16.15 35.71 -8.99
N GLU A 271 -17.44 35.45 -9.23
CA GLU A 271 -18.25 36.22 -10.17
C GLU A 271 -18.31 37.69 -9.73
#